data_AF-A0A6P0DU02-F1
#
_entry.id   AF-A0A6P0DU02-F1
#
_cell.length_a   1.000
_cell.length_b   1.000
_cell.length_c   1.000
_cell.angle_alpha   90.00
_cell.angle_beta   90.00
_cell.angle_gamma   90.00
#
_symmetry.space_group_name_H-M   'P 1'
#
loop_
_entity.id
_entity.type
_entity.pdbx_description
1 polymer ?
#
loop_
_entity_poly.entity_id
_entity_poly.type
_entity_poly.pdbx_seq_one_letter_code
_entity_poly.pdbx_strand_id
1 'polypeptide(L)' 'IGGAGDDIYAVDNAGDSVTESASEGTDTVRTNLASYTLGANVENLTYNGTAAFAGTGNASANTIRGGAGAD' A
#
# COMPACT_ATOMS: atom_id res chain seq x y z
N ILE A 1 -9.78 -8.08 -1.47
CA ILE A 1 -10.84 -7.41 -2.24
C ILE A 1 -11.55 -6.52 -1.25
N GLY A 2 -11.33 -5.22 -1.38
CA GLY A 2 -12.17 -4.20 -0.79
C GLY A 2 -13.38 -3.95 -1.62
N GLY A 3 -14.42 -3.55 -0.94
CA GLY A 3 -15.64 -3.13 -1.61
C GLY A 3 -15.65 -1.62 -1.72
N ALA A 4 -16.85 -1.06 -1.73
CA ALA A 4 -17.02 0.38 -1.61
C ALA A 4 -16.60 0.89 -0.23
N GLY A 5 -15.96 2.06 -0.21
CA GLY A 5 -15.49 2.76 0.98
C GLY A 5 -13.97 2.90 1.00
N ASP A 6 -13.47 3.54 2.05
CA ASP A 6 -12.03 3.64 2.30
C ASP A 6 -11.59 2.38 3.06
N ASP A 7 -10.91 1.47 2.36
CA ASP A 7 -10.49 0.19 2.92
C ASP A 7 -9.00 0.19 3.34
N ILE A 8 -8.68 -0.73 4.25
CA ILE A 8 -7.31 -0.91 4.74
C ILE A 8 -6.84 -2.36 4.63
N TYR A 9 -5.81 -2.58 3.82
CA TYR A 9 -5.15 -3.86 3.62
C TYR A 9 -3.92 -3.99 4.49
N ALA A 10 -3.78 -5.10 5.19
CA ALA A 10 -2.51 -5.51 5.79
C ALA A 10 -1.82 -6.50 4.86
N VAL A 11 -0.60 -6.18 4.44
CA VAL A 11 0.24 -7.04 3.59
C VAL A 11 1.50 -7.35 4.38
N ASP A 12 1.55 -8.54 4.98
CA ASP A 12 2.68 -8.99 5.79
C ASP A 12 3.50 -10.11 5.14
N ASN A 13 2.99 -10.65 4.03
CA ASN A 13 3.67 -11.64 3.21
C ASN A 13 3.70 -11.18 1.75
N ALA A 14 4.77 -11.51 1.03
CA ALA A 14 4.87 -11.28 -0.41
C ALA A 14 3.82 -12.04 -1.24
N GLY A 15 3.19 -13.07 -0.66
CA GLY A 15 2.06 -13.77 -1.26
C GLY A 15 0.72 -13.05 -1.14
N ASP A 16 0.61 -12.01 -0.32
CA ASP A 16 -0.64 -11.27 -0.13
C ASP A 16 -0.91 -10.38 -1.35
N SER A 17 -2.14 -10.46 -1.86
CA SER A 17 -2.59 -9.65 -2.99
C SER A 17 -3.73 -8.74 -2.57
N VAL A 18 -3.67 -7.50 -3.05
CA VAL A 18 -4.69 -6.47 -2.85
C VAL A 18 -5.38 -6.24 -4.18
N THR A 19 -6.71 -6.14 -4.16
CA THR A 19 -7.51 -6.03 -5.39
C THR A 19 -8.69 -5.12 -5.14
N GLU A 20 -8.57 -3.91 -5.67
CA GLU A 20 -9.58 -2.85 -5.56
C GLU A 20 -10.16 -2.52 -6.93
N SER A 21 -11.43 -2.14 -6.93
CA SER A 21 -12.11 -1.60 -8.10
C SER A 21 -11.96 -0.08 -8.15
N ALA A 22 -12.08 0.48 -9.35
CA ALA A 22 -11.91 1.91 -9.53
C ALA A 22 -13.07 2.71 -8.90
N SER A 23 -12.75 3.87 -8.34
CA SER A 23 -13.72 4.83 -7.77
C SER A 23 -14.53 4.30 -6.57
N GLU A 24 -13.95 3.36 -5.81
CA GLU A 24 -14.61 2.79 -4.63
C GLU A 24 -14.21 3.49 -3.31
N GLY A 25 -13.12 4.24 -3.27
CA GLY A 25 -12.74 5.02 -2.10
C GLY A 25 -11.33 5.56 -2.21
N THR A 26 -10.75 5.88 -1.05
CA THR A 26 -9.32 6.15 -0.86
C THR A 26 -8.71 5.06 0.00
N ASP A 27 -8.00 4.15 -0.65
CA ASP A 27 -7.60 2.89 -0.04
C ASP A 27 -6.17 2.92 0.48
N THR A 28 -5.90 2.13 1.53
CA THR A 28 -4.60 2.09 2.20
C THR A 28 -4.04 0.70 2.31
N VAL A 29 -2.83 0.49 1.78
CA VAL A 29 -2.01 -0.68 2.11
C VAL A 29 -1.07 -0.36 3.26
N ARG A 30 -1.05 -1.25 4.25
CA ARG A 30 -0.10 -1.27 5.36
C ARG A 30 0.79 -2.49 5.23
N THR A 31 2.10 -2.29 5.13
CA THR A 31 3.05 -3.39 4.96
C THR A 31 4.21 -3.34 5.93
N ASN A 32 4.79 -4.51 6.21
CA ASN A 32 6.06 -4.68 6.91
C ASN A 32 7.15 -5.27 5.99
N LEU A 33 6.84 -5.49 4.71
CA LEU A 33 7.79 -6.00 3.71
C LEU A 33 8.84 -4.95 3.40
N ALA A 34 10.07 -5.40 3.08
CA ALA A 34 11.16 -4.50 2.68
C ALA A 34 10.88 -3.75 1.36
N SER A 35 9.97 -4.25 0.53
CA SER A 35 9.52 -3.58 -0.68
C SER A 35 8.06 -3.90 -0.97
N TYR A 36 7.32 -2.94 -1.51
CA TYR A 36 5.95 -3.16 -1.95
C TYR A 36 5.59 -2.23 -3.11
N THR A 37 4.81 -2.75 -4.06
CA THR A 37 4.27 -1.99 -5.18
C THR A 37 2.75 -1.95 -5.05
N LEU A 38 2.17 -0.74 -5.04
CA LEU A 38 0.72 -0.58 -5.00
C LEU A 38 0.06 -1.23 -6.22
N GLY A 39 -0.99 -2.01 -5.97
CA GLY A 39 -1.92 -2.46 -7.00
C GLY A 39 -2.71 -1.27 -7.57
N ALA A 40 -3.41 -1.47 -8.69
CA ALA A 40 -4.29 -0.44 -9.24
C ALA A 40 -5.39 -0.05 -8.24
N ASN A 41 -5.88 1.19 -8.32
CA ASN A 41 -6.97 1.73 -7.49
C ASN A 41 -6.67 1.74 -5.99
N VAL A 42 -5.40 1.82 -5.60
CA VAL A 42 -5.00 2.05 -4.22
C VAL A 42 -4.16 3.31 -4.14
N GLU A 43 -4.51 4.20 -3.21
CA GLU A 43 -3.94 5.55 -3.15
C GLU A 43 -2.84 5.66 -2.10
N ASN A 44 -2.88 4.87 -1.03
CA ASN A 44 -1.96 5.03 0.10
C ASN A 44 -1.14 3.77 0.37
N LEU A 45 0.15 3.96 0.63
CA LEU A 45 1.06 2.93 1.11
C LEU A 45 1.71 3.41 2.40
N THR A 46 1.54 2.65 3.47
CA THR A 46 2.19 2.89 4.77
C THR A 46 3.07 1.70 5.13
N TYR A 47 4.36 1.95 5.29
CA TYR A 47 5.27 0.98 5.87
C TYR A 47 5.26 1.11 7.40
N ASN A 48 4.99 0.01 8.09
CA ASN A 48 4.93 -0.06 9.57
C ASN A 48 6.21 -0.59 10.20
N GLY A 49 7.20 -1.02 9.40
CA GLY A 49 8.46 -1.53 9.92
C GLY A 49 9.46 -0.42 10.25
N THR A 50 10.60 -0.84 10.78
CA THR A 50 11.73 0.06 11.13
C THR A 50 12.95 -0.14 10.23
N ALA A 51 12.90 -1.09 9.30
CA ALA A 51 14.00 -1.36 8.37
C ALA A 51 13.93 -0.44 7.14
N ALA A 52 14.94 -0.53 6.27
CA ALA A 52 14.89 0.11 4.97
C ALA A 52 13.70 -0.42 4.16
N PHE A 53 13.01 0.50 3.47
CA PHE A 53 11.80 0.20 2.73
C PHE A 53 11.80 0.85 1.35
N ALA A 54 11.42 0.09 0.33
CA ALA A 54 11.20 0.59 -1.02
C ALA A 54 9.71 0.48 -1.41
N GLY A 55 8.99 1.60 -1.38
CA GLY A 55 7.62 1.69 -1.85
C GLY A 55 7.54 2.16 -3.31
N THR A 56 6.76 1.46 -4.14
CA THR A 56 6.47 1.88 -5.52
C THR A 56 4.99 2.18 -5.67
N GLY A 57 4.66 3.34 -6.25
CA GLY A 57 3.29 3.74 -6.56
C GLY A 57 2.72 3.03 -7.79
N ASN A 58 1.49 3.42 -8.16
CA ASN A 58 0.81 3.02 -9.38
C ASN A 58 0.58 4.26 -10.28
N ALA A 59 -0.35 4.18 -11.24
CA ALA A 59 -0.65 5.27 -12.16
C ALA A 59 -1.54 6.39 -11.57
N SER A 60 -2.03 6.23 -10.34
CA SER A 60 -2.86 7.21 -9.63
C SER A 60 -2.01 8.20 -8.82
N ALA A 61 -2.67 9.13 -8.14
CA ALA A 61 -2.00 9.99 -7.15
C ALA A 61 -1.74 9.18 -5.87
N ASN A 62 -0.48 8.79 -5.63
CA ASN A 62 -0.14 7.99 -4.46
C ASN A 62 0.47 8.81 -3.31
N THR A 63 0.10 8.45 -2.08
CA THR A 63 0.80 8.86 -0.86
C THR A 63 1.57 7.66 -0.31
N ILE A 64 2.90 7.75 -0.30
CA ILE A 64 3.77 6.68 0.22
C ILE A 64 4.48 7.19 1.47
N ARG A 65 4.23 6.52 2.60
CA ARG A 65 4.90 6.74 3.87
C ARG A 65 5.87 5.59 4.13
N GLY A 66 7.17 5.88 4.02
CA GLY A 66 8.25 4.95 4.29
C GLY A 66 8.57 4.74 5.77
N GLY A 67 9.60 3.93 6.03
CA GLY A 67 10.11 3.66 7.37
C GLY A 67 11.05 4.75 7.87
N ALA A 68 11.39 4.69 9.16
CA ALA A 68 12.33 5.64 9.78
C ALA A 68 13.79 5.51 9.26
N GLY A 69 14.08 4.55 8.38
CA GLY A 69 15.39 4.33 7.78
C GLY A 69 15.50 4.99 6.43
N ALA A 70 16.10 6.19 6.41
CA ALA A 70 16.58 6.99 5.28
C ALA A 70 15.84 6.78 3.94
N ASP A 71 14.94 7.72 3.66
CA ASP A 71 14.21 7.90 2.40
C ASP A 71 15.11 8.03 1.17
#